data_AF-A0A821MNW1-F1
#
_entry.id   AF-A0A821MNW1-F1
#
_cell.length_a   1.000
_cell.length_b   1.000
_cell.length_c   1.000
_cell.angle_alpha   90.00
_cell.angle_beta   90.00
_cell.angle_gamma   90.00
#
_symmetry.space_group_name_H-M   'P 1'
#
loop_
_entity.id
_entity.type
_entity.pdbx_description
1 polymer ?
#
loop_
_entity_poly.entity_id
_entity_poly.type
_entity_poly.pdbx_seq_one_letter_code
_entity_poly.pdbx_strand_id
1 'polypeptide(L)'
;KLDNVVDDEMLKLAKNEIIRALDLEEHEIKDTIINDLLENGRQALSKYKDEFAPDVYKTSINENDGQLMKSLKKYFEQQWKIKYGSSNQWFISFLEEYKDA
;
A
#
# COMPACT_ATOMS: atom_id res chain seq x y z
N LYS A 1 7.19 1.04 -23.13
CA LYS A 1 6.28 -0.13 -23.31
C LYS A 1 6.56 -1.25 -22.30
N LEU A 2 7.80 -1.46 -21.84
CA LEU A 2 8.08 -2.36 -20.71
C LEU A 2 7.63 -1.78 -19.36
N ASP A 3 7.80 -0.47 -19.14
CA ASP A 3 7.52 0.17 -17.83
C ASP A 3 6.06 0.01 -17.39
N ASN A 4 5.11 0.06 -18.33
CA ASN A 4 3.68 -0.11 -18.03
C ASN A 4 3.32 -1.53 -17.59
N VAL A 5 4.03 -2.56 -18.07
CA VAL A 5 3.73 -3.96 -17.71
C VAL A 5 4.22 -4.29 -16.30
N VAL A 6 5.37 -3.74 -15.93
CA VAL A 6 5.94 -3.92 -14.58
C VAL A 6 5.10 -3.19 -13.53
N ASP A 7 4.56 -2.02 -13.86
CA ASP A 7 3.68 -1.25 -12.96
C ASP A 7 2.34 -1.98 -12.72
N ASP A 8 1.71 -2.53 -13.76
CA ASP A 8 0.45 -3.29 -13.65
C ASP A 8 0.58 -4.56 -12.80
N GLU A 9 1.69 -5.29 -12.95
CA GLU A 9 1.95 -6.52 -12.17
C GLU A 9 2.19 -6.19 -10.69
N MET A 10 2.97 -5.14 -10.41
CA MET A 10 3.25 -4.69 -9.05
C MET A 10 2.00 -4.15 -8.36
N LEU A 11 1.18 -3.37 -9.08
CA LEU A 11 -0.11 -2.91 -8.59
C LEU A 11 -1.00 -4.09 -8.22
N LYS A 12 -1.08 -5.11 -9.09
CA LYS A 12 -1.86 -6.32 -8.80
C LYS A 12 -1.36 -7.07 -7.57
N LEU A 13 -0.03 -7.18 -7.39
CA LEU A 13 0.57 -7.80 -6.20
C LEU A 13 0.20 -7.01 -4.94
N ALA A 14 0.36 -5.69 -4.94
CA ALA A 14 -0.01 -4.83 -3.81
C ALA A 14 -1.49 -4.98 -3.45
N LYS A 15 -2.39 -4.96 -4.44
CA LYS A 15 -3.83 -5.18 -4.22
C LYS A 15 -4.11 -6.53 -3.56
N ASN A 16 -3.50 -7.61 -4.05
CA ASN A 16 -3.69 -8.95 -3.47
C ASN A 16 -3.16 -9.05 -2.03
N GLU A 17 -2.01 -8.43 -1.74
CA GLU A 17 -1.47 -8.42 -0.39
C GLU A 17 -2.36 -7.61 0.57
N ILE A 18 -2.93 -6.48 0.12
CA ILE A 18 -3.90 -5.68 0.89
C ILE A 18 -5.18 -6.47 1.15
N ILE A 19 -5.73 -7.15 0.14
CA ILE A 19 -6.93 -8.00 0.29
C ILE A 19 -6.71 -9.02 1.41
N ARG A 20 -5.60 -9.76 1.36
CA ARG A 20 -5.28 -10.77 2.38
C ARG A 20 -5.04 -10.16 3.76
N ALA A 21 -4.38 -9.00 3.83
CA ALA A 21 -4.08 -8.33 5.09
C ALA A 21 -5.33 -7.79 5.80
N LEU A 22 -6.41 -7.56 5.05
CA LEU A 22 -7.66 -7.01 5.52
C LEU A 22 -8.84 -7.99 5.47
N ASP A 23 -8.61 -9.22 5.04
CA ASP A 23 -9.63 -10.27 4.88
C ASP A 23 -10.81 -9.82 4.00
N LEU A 24 -10.49 -9.31 2.80
CA LEU A 24 -11.46 -8.66 1.90
C LEU A 24 -11.92 -9.54 0.72
N GLU A 25 -11.55 -10.82 0.67
CA GLU A 25 -11.75 -11.70 -0.50
C GLU A 25 -13.19 -11.65 -1.04
N GLU A 26 -14.17 -11.70 -0.13
CA GLU A 26 -15.61 -11.71 -0.43
C GLU A 26 -16.31 -10.37 -0.15
N HIS A 27 -15.56 -9.31 0.18
CA HIS A 27 -16.14 -8.04 0.61
C HIS A 27 -16.66 -7.21 -0.58
N GLU A 28 -17.93 -6.76 -0.51
CA GLU A 28 -18.61 -6.09 -1.63
C GLU A 28 -17.94 -4.79 -2.06
N ILE A 29 -17.41 -4.02 -1.11
CA ILE A 29 -16.73 -2.73 -1.36
C ILE A 29 -15.20 -2.82 -1.37
N LYS A 30 -14.62 -4.02 -1.51
CA LYS A 30 -13.15 -4.21 -1.43
C LYS A 30 -12.37 -3.28 -2.36
N ASP A 31 -12.84 -3.10 -3.59
CA ASP A 31 -12.15 -2.27 -4.58
C ASP A 31 -12.10 -0.80 -4.15
N THR A 32 -13.18 -0.30 -3.54
CA THR A 32 -13.23 1.06 -2.97
C THR A 32 -12.23 1.21 -1.83
N ILE A 33 -12.22 0.27 -0.88
CA ILE A 33 -11.29 0.28 0.26
C ILE A 33 -9.84 0.28 -0.23
N ILE A 34 -9.52 -0.59 -1.18
CA ILE A 34 -8.16 -0.72 -1.74
C ILE A 34 -7.74 0.56 -2.45
N ASN A 35 -8.60 1.15 -3.28
CA ASN A 35 -8.25 2.38 -3.99
C ASN A 35 -8.01 3.54 -2.99
N ASP A 36 -8.86 3.68 -1.98
CA ASP A 36 -8.69 4.68 -0.93
C ASP A 36 -7.36 4.50 -0.16
N LEU A 37 -6.95 3.24 0.10
CA LEU A 37 -5.68 2.90 0.72
C LEU A 37 -4.47 3.22 -0.16
N LEU A 38 -4.56 2.97 -1.46
CA LEU A 38 -3.48 3.26 -2.41
C LEU A 38 -3.33 4.77 -2.65
N GLU A 39 -4.39 5.55 -2.47
CA GLU A 39 -4.34 7.02 -2.58
C GLU A 39 -3.89 7.69 -1.28
N ASN A 40 -4.42 7.24 -0.15
CA ASN A 40 -4.30 7.97 1.13
C ASN A 40 -3.47 7.24 2.18
N GLY A 41 -3.06 5.99 1.92
CA GLY A 41 -2.39 5.14 2.89
C GLY A 41 -3.31 4.64 4.00
N ARG A 42 -2.71 4.12 5.08
CA ARG A 42 -3.42 3.45 6.19
C ARG A 42 -4.52 4.28 6.84
N GLN A 43 -4.39 5.62 6.85
CA GLN A 43 -5.40 6.50 7.43
C GLN A 43 -6.78 6.35 6.78
N ALA A 44 -6.87 5.89 5.52
CA ALA A 44 -8.13 5.63 4.86
C ALA A 44 -9.01 4.60 5.61
N LEU A 45 -8.40 3.68 6.37
CA LEU A 45 -9.14 2.70 7.16
C LEU A 45 -10.10 3.36 8.17
N SER A 46 -9.84 4.59 8.63
CA SER A 46 -10.74 5.27 9.56
C SER A 46 -12.16 5.44 9.02
N LYS A 47 -12.33 5.46 7.68
CA LYS A 47 -13.64 5.55 7.01
C LYS A 47 -14.43 4.23 7.03
N TYR A 48 -13.74 3.10 7.18
CA TYR A 48 -14.29 1.75 6.96
C TYR A 48 -14.24 0.89 8.21
N LYS A 49 -14.17 1.51 9.40
CA LYS A 49 -14.01 0.78 10.67
C LYS A 49 -15.05 -0.33 10.85
N ASP A 50 -16.29 -0.06 10.46
CA ASP A 50 -17.41 -0.97 10.65
C ASP A 50 -17.50 -2.08 9.59
N GLU A 51 -16.64 -2.02 8.56
CA GLU A 51 -16.56 -2.98 7.46
C GLU A 51 -15.61 -4.15 7.78
N PHE A 52 -14.85 -4.06 8.87
CA PHE A 52 -13.89 -5.08 9.26
C PHE A 52 -14.27 -5.74 10.57
N ALA A 53 -13.84 -6.99 10.74
CA ALA A 53 -13.78 -7.59 12.07
C ALA A 53 -12.94 -6.68 13.01
N PRO A 54 -13.39 -6.44 14.27
CA PRO A 54 -12.72 -5.50 15.18
C PRO A 54 -11.22 -5.78 15.36
N ASP A 55 -10.83 -7.06 15.40
CA ASP A 55 -9.44 -7.48 15.56
C ASP A 55 -8.59 -7.19 14.31
N VAL A 56 -9.16 -7.41 13.12
CA VAL A 56 -8.50 -7.07 11.84
C VAL A 56 -8.27 -5.57 11.80
N TYR A 57 -9.30 -4.76 12.03
CA TYR A 57 -9.17 -3.30 12.05
C TYR A 57 -8.11 -2.80 13.04
N LYS A 58 -8.17 -3.30 14.29
CA LYS A 58 -7.25 -2.90 15.35
C LYS A 58 -5.80 -3.26 15.03
N THR A 59 -5.58 -4.44 14.46
CA THR A 59 -4.25 -4.89 14.04
C THR A 59 -3.75 -4.01 12.89
N SER A 60 -4.57 -3.84 11.86
CA SER A 60 -4.23 -3.06 10.67
C SER A 60 -3.93 -1.60 10.95
N ILE A 61 -4.56 -0.97 11.95
CA ILE A 61 -4.34 0.44 12.28
C ILE A 61 -3.16 0.68 13.23
N ASN A 62 -2.87 -0.27 14.15
CA ASN A 62 -1.87 -0.07 15.20
C ASN A 62 -0.50 -0.70 14.87
N GLU A 63 -0.44 -1.73 14.03
CA GLU A 63 0.81 -2.42 13.73
C GLU A 63 1.56 -1.75 12.58
N ASN A 64 2.66 -1.05 12.91
CA ASN A 64 3.53 -0.42 11.91
C ASN A 64 4.36 -1.43 11.10
N ASP A 65 4.50 -2.65 11.62
CA ASP A 65 5.21 -3.77 10.95
C ASP A 65 4.25 -4.87 10.47
N GLY A 66 2.94 -4.61 10.58
CA GLY A 66 1.90 -5.50 10.08
C GLY A 66 1.92 -5.63 8.57
N GLN A 67 1.27 -6.67 8.05
CA GLN A 67 1.28 -7.00 6.63
C GLN A 67 0.76 -5.85 5.76
N LEU A 68 -0.34 -5.19 6.17
CA LEU A 68 -0.88 -4.03 5.48
C LEU A 68 0.17 -2.91 5.32
N MET A 69 0.85 -2.54 6.40
CA MET A 69 1.80 -1.44 6.38
C MET A 69 3.01 -1.76 5.50
N LYS A 70 3.47 -3.02 5.51
CA LYS A 70 4.54 -3.49 4.61
C LYS A 70 4.14 -3.38 3.14
N SER A 71 2.93 -3.83 2.79
CA SER A 71 2.42 -3.76 1.42
C SER A 71 2.23 -2.33 0.93
N LEU A 72 1.68 -1.44 1.78
CA LEU A 72 1.55 -0.02 1.46
C LEU A 72 2.90 0.67 1.29
N LYS A 73 3.86 0.45 2.20
CA LYS A 73 5.22 0.99 2.09
C LYS A 73 5.85 0.59 0.76
N LYS A 74 5.83 -0.70 0.44
CA LYS A 74 6.38 -1.24 -0.81
C LYS A 74 5.74 -0.58 -2.04
N TYR A 75 4.41 -0.44 -2.04
CA TYR A 75 3.68 0.22 -3.13
C TYR A 75 4.11 1.69 -3.30
N PHE A 76 4.07 2.49 -2.23
CA PHE A 76 4.40 3.92 -2.31
C PHE A 76 5.86 4.15 -2.69
N GLU A 77 6.79 3.36 -2.17
CA GLU A 77 8.20 3.43 -2.55
C GLU A 77 8.41 3.20 -4.05
N GLN A 78 7.70 2.23 -4.63
CA GLN A 78 7.76 1.97 -6.07
C GLN A 78 7.18 3.14 -6.88
N GLN A 79 6.00 3.64 -6.49
CA GLN A 79 5.38 4.79 -7.15
C GLN A 79 6.29 6.02 -7.09
N TRP A 80 6.98 6.24 -5.97
CA TRP A 80 7.97 7.29 -5.85
C TRP A 80 9.18 7.07 -6.75
N LYS A 81 9.74 5.86 -6.82
CA LYS A 81 10.83 5.53 -7.73
C LYS A 81 10.44 5.76 -9.19
N ILE A 82 9.23 5.39 -9.59
CA ILE A 82 8.74 5.61 -10.96
C ILE A 82 8.57 7.11 -11.24
N LYS A 83 7.90 7.84 -10.35
CA LYS A 83 7.55 9.25 -10.56
C LYS A 83 8.76 10.19 -10.47
N TYR A 84 9.68 9.91 -9.56
CA TYR A 84 10.77 10.82 -9.20
C TYR A 84 12.15 10.30 -9.59
N GLY A 85 12.28 9.03 -9.96
CA GLY A 85 13.57 8.38 -10.22
C GLY A 85 14.36 8.93 -11.39
N SER A 86 13.75 9.71 -12.29
CA SER A 86 14.46 10.39 -13.38
C SER A 86 14.65 11.90 -13.13
N SER A 87 13.88 12.50 -12.22
CA SER A 87 13.79 13.95 -12.06
C SER A 87 14.30 14.47 -10.70
N ASN A 88 14.38 13.61 -9.68
CA ASN A 88 14.73 13.97 -8.31
C ASN A 88 15.62 12.88 -7.69
N GLN A 89 16.82 12.69 -8.24
CA GLN A 89 17.78 11.68 -7.76
C GLN A 89 18.07 11.80 -6.27
N TRP A 90 18.16 13.02 -5.74
CA TRP A 90 18.39 13.25 -4.31
C TRP A 90 17.32 12.59 -3.43
N PHE A 91 16.06 12.60 -3.86
CA PHE A 91 14.94 12.03 -3.11
C PHE A 91 15.02 10.50 -3.09
N ILE A 92 15.43 9.89 -4.21
CA ILE A 92 15.65 8.46 -4.27
C ILE A 92 16.83 8.04 -3.39
N SER A 93 17.95 8.77 -3.45
CA SER A 93 19.10 8.51 -2.58
C SER A 93 18.73 8.64 -1.11
N PHE A 94 17.98 9.68 -0.72
CA PHE A 94 17.46 9.83 0.64
C PHE A 94 16.58 8.65 1.07
N LEU A 95 15.67 8.20 0.20
CA LEU A 95 14.81 7.05 0.48
C LEU A 95 15.61 5.76 0.66
N GLU A 96 16.73 5.60 -0.04
CA GLU A 96 17.58 4.41 0.10
C GLU A 96 18.39 4.47 1.40
N GLU A 97 18.96 5.62 1.75
CA GLU A 97 19.64 5.83 3.04
C GLU A 97 18.71 5.61 4.24
N TYR A 98 17.46 6.06 4.15
CA TYR A 98 16.49 5.92 5.24
C TYR A 98 15.98 4.48 5.43
N LYS A 99 16.17 3.58 4.46
CA LYS A 99 15.78 2.17 4.60
C LYS A 99 16.75 1.35 5.44
N ASP A 100 18.02 1.76 5.47
CA ASP A 100 19.09 1.05 6.16
C ASP A 100 19.34 1.56 7.60
N ALA A 101 18.56 2.55 8.04
CA ALA A 101 18.61 3.15 9.38
C ALA A 101 17.52 2.61 10.32
#